data_AF-A0A8T7ET16-F1
#
_entry.id   AF-A0A8T7ET16-F1
#
_cell.length_a   1.000
_cell.length_b   1.000
_cell.length_c   1.000
_cell.angle_alpha   90.00
_cell.angle_beta   90.00
_cell.angle_gamma   90.00
#
_symmetry.space_group_name_H-M   'P 1'
#
loop_
_entity.id
_entity.type
_entity.pdbx_description
1 polymer ?
#
loop_
_entity_poly.entity_id
_entity_poly.type
_entity_poly.pdbx_seq_one_letter_code
_entity_poly.pdbx_strand_id
1 'polypeptide(L)'
;MLIPPVSAADAADRERAAIAAAADQVAEILEDIAADPNLSDEERGPLLEALQAQLETMRDPNITLDEALATLSEVEGTLSEQAEMAQSEIEEQQAAEDAAANALGQGREAAPGQSLQEQIESFEQSLGQTTDEQLAQAADALENAADALEQTHPEAAQALREAAQALREGDREAAAEALRRAAEQAGQSAAEQTQRAQQQQSMEERAQQARTAQEEAAESSSEPAAFSRPEEGPEGLGDAQDGAPRRGHVRPAGQRGRDRR
;
A
#
# COMPACT_ATOMS: atom_id res chain seq x y z
N MET A 1 53.48 17.18 -3.31
CA MET A 1 52.55 16.53 -4.25
C MET A 1 51.29 17.40 -4.27
N LEU A 2 50.95 18.00 -5.41
CA LEU A 2 49.67 18.70 -5.59
C LEU A 2 48.59 17.63 -5.80
N ILE A 3 47.59 17.58 -4.93
CA ILE A 3 46.35 16.87 -5.22
C ILE A 3 45.49 17.87 -6.00
N PRO A 4 45.04 17.56 -7.23
CA PRO A 4 44.19 18.47 -7.98
C PRO A 4 42.85 18.65 -7.24
N PRO A 5 42.23 19.85 -7.29
CA PRO A 5 40.85 19.99 -6.84
C PRO A 5 39.98 19.04 -7.65
N VAL A 6 39.01 18.40 -6.98
CA VAL A 6 37.88 17.74 -7.65
C VAL A 6 37.34 18.75 -8.67
N SER A 7 37.43 18.45 -9.96
CA SER A 7 37.10 19.44 -10.98
C SER A 7 35.58 19.60 -11.00
N ALA A 8 35.07 20.79 -11.30
CA ALA A 8 33.62 21.02 -11.44
C ALA A 8 32.97 20.05 -12.46
N ALA A 9 33.76 19.51 -13.39
CA ALA A 9 33.36 18.42 -14.29
C ALA A 9 33.03 17.11 -13.54
N ASP A 10 33.83 16.71 -12.54
CA ASP A 10 33.61 15.49 -11.76
C ASP A 10 32.36 15.56 -10.87
N ALA A 11 31.89 16.77 -10.53
CA ALA A 11 30.65 16.99 -9.79
C ALA A 11 29.43 16.91 -10.73
N ALA A 12 29.49 17.60 -11.87
CA ALA A 12 28.43 17.54 -12.88
C ALA A 12 28.23 16.13 -13.47
N ASP A 13 29.31 15.36 -13.64
CA ASP A 13 29.22 13.98 -14.11
C ASP A 13 28.59 13.05 -13.05
N ARG A 14 28.81 13.32 -11.76
CA ARG A 14 28.17 12.59 -10.65
C ARG A 14 26.69 12.92 -10.52
N GLU A 15 26.31 14.19 -10.63
CA GLU A 15 24.91 14.61 -10.66
C GLU A 15 24.17 13.98 -11.84
N ARG A 16 24.77 13.99 -13.04
CA ARG A 16 24.20 13.33 -14.22
C ARG A 16 24.04 11.83 -14.05
N ALA A 17 25.02 11.16 -13.43
CA ALA A 17 24.93 9.74 -13.15
C ALA A 17 23.79 9.42 -12.15
N ALA A 18 23.60 10.25 -11.12
CA ALA A 18 22.51 10.10 -10.16
C ALA A 18 21.14 10.30 -10.81
N ILE A 19 20.99 11.34 -11.64
CA ILE A 19 19.74 11.61 -12.38
C ILE A 19 19.44 10.45 -13.35
N ALA A 20 20.45 9.93 -14.06
CA ALA A 20 20.27 8.81 -14.97
C ALA A 20 19.85 7.53 -14.24
N ALA A 21 20.45 7.23 -13.08
CA ALA A 21 20.08 6.07 -12.26
C ALA A 21 18.61 6.17 -11.78
N ALA A 22 18.19 7.36 -11.34
CA ALA A 22 16.82 7.58 -10.92
C ALA A 22 15.82 7.50 -12.10
N ALA A 23 16.19 7.98 -13.29
CA ALA A 23 15.38 7.83 -14.49
C ALA A 23 15.24 6.35 -14.90
N ASP A 24 16.28 5.55 -14.73
CA ASP A 24 16.23 4.10 -14.98
C ASP A 24 15.29 3.39 -13.98
N GLN A 25 15.28 3.79 -12.71
CA GLN A 25 14.33 3.28 -11.72
C GLN A 25 12.86 3.64 -12.04
N VAL A 26 12.59 4.86 -12.50
CA VAL A 26 11.24 5.24 -12.97
C VAL A 26 10.84 4.43 -14.21
N ALA A 27 11.79 4.13 -15.10
CA ALA A 27 11.53 3.27 -16.26
C ALA A 27 11.23 1.82 -15.86
N GLU A 28 11.87 1.30 -14.81
CA GLU A 28 11.57 -0.02 -14.24
C GLU A 28 10.16 -0.05 -13.62
N ILE A 29 9.79 0.97 -12.83
CA ILE A 29 8.44 1.11 -12.27
C ILE A 29 7.37 1.13 -13.38
N LEU A 30 7.63 1.83 -14.48
CA LEU A 30 6.75 1.84 -15.65
C LEU A 30 6.60 0.46 -16.29
N GLU A 31 7.69 -0.30 -16.44
CA GLU A 31 7.65 -1.66 -16.97
C GLU A 31 6.86 -2.60 -16.05
N ASP A 32 7.05 -2.49 -14.73
CA ASP A 32 6.33 -3.26 -13.74
C ASP A 32 4.83 -2.97 -13.76
N ILE A 33 4.43 -1.69 -13.86
CA ILE A 33 3.02 -1.29 -13.97
C ILE A 33 2.42 -1.76 -15.30
N ALA A 34 3.18 -1.68 -16.39
CA ALA A 34 2.75 -2.16 -17.70
C ALA A 34 2.53 -3.68 -17.72
N ALA A 35 3.32 -4.43 -16.95
CA ALA A 35 3.23 -5.87 -16.83
C ALA A 35 2.29 -6.35 -15.70
N ASP A 36 1.74 -5.44 -14.88
CA ASP A 36 0.94 -5.79 -13.70
C ASP A 36 -0.43 -6.35 -14.10
N PRO A 37 -0.69 -7.66 -13.89
CA PRO A 37 -1.97 -8.27 -14.23
C PRO A 37 -3.10 -7.88 -13.28
N ASN A 38 -2.77 -7.23 -12.16
CA ASN A 38 -3.75 -6.80 -11.16
C ASN A 38 -4.24 -5.37 -11.40
N LEU A 39 -3.62 -4.60 -12.30
CA LEU A 39 -4.16 -3.32 -12.75
C LEU A 39 -5.20 -3.51 -13.86
N SER A 40 -6.35 -2.84 -13.71
CA SER A 40 -7.29 -2.71 -14.83
C SER A 40 -6.73 -1.79 -15.90
N ASP A 41 -7.24 -1.90 -17.14
CA ASP A 41 -6.82 -1.02 -18.23
C ASP A 41 -7.21 0.44 -17.97
N GLU A 42 -8.33 0.67 -17.27
CA GLU A 42 -8.79 2.02 -16.89
C GLU A 42 -7.87 2.69 -15.87
N GLU A 43 -7.29 1.93 -14.93
CA GLU A 43 -6.32 2.44 -13.96
C GLU A 43 -4.92 2.55 -14.56
N ARG A 44 -4.52 1.58 -15.40
CA ARG A 44 -3.17 1.48 -15.95
C ARG A 44 -2.85 2.61 -16.92
N GLY A 45 -3.78 2.96 -17.81
CA GLY A 45 -3.54 3.95 -18.87
C GLY A 45 -3.10 5.33 -18.33
N PRO A 46 -3.93 5.99 -17.49
CA PRO A 46 -3.60 7.30 -16.93
C PRO A 46 -2.32 7.29 -16.08
N LEU A 47 -2.09 6.22 -15.33
CA LEU A 47 -0.89 6.07 -14.51
C LEU A 47 0.37 5.97 -15.37
N LEU A 48 0.35 5.13 -16.42
CA LEU A 48 1.47 5.02 -17.36
C LEU A 48 1.73 6.34 -18.09
N GLU A 49 0.68 7.06 -18.50
CA GLU A 49 0.82 8.37 -19.16
C GLU A 49 1.49 9.40 -18.23
N ALA A 50 1.05 9.49 -16.97
CA ALA A 50 1.63 10.40 -15.98
C ALA A 50 3.11 10.07 -15.71
N LEU A 51 3.42 8.81 -15.42
CA LEU A 51 4.78 8.35 -15.15
C LEU A 51 5.70 8.47 -16.36
N GLN A 52 5.17 8.26 -17.58
CA GLN A 52 5.94 8.43 -18.81
C GLN A 52 6.31 9.90 -19.05
N ALA A 53 5.40 10.84 -18.82
CA ALA A 53 5.70 12.28 -18.92
C ALA A 53 6.79 12.71 -17.92
N GLN A 54 6.76 12.15 -16.70
CA GLN A 54 7.77 12.39 -15.67
C GLN A 54 9.13 11.79 -16.09
N LEU A 55 9.16 10.58 -16.65
CA LEU A 55 10.37 9.97 -17.20
C LEU A 55 10.97 10.78 -18.36
N GLU A 56 10.13 11.29 -19.27
CA GLU A 56 10.58 12.14 -20.37
C GLU A 56 11.24 13.42 -19.87
N THR A 57 10.69 14.03 -18.81
CA THR A 57 11.27 15.19 -18.14
C THR A 57 12.63 14.86 -17.54
N MET A 58 12.76 13.74 -16.82
CA MET A 58 14.03 13.28 -16.23
C MET A 58 15.11 12.95 -17.26
N ARG A 59 14.73 12.63 -18.50
CA ARG A 59 15.64 12.35 -19.60
C ARG A 59 16.07 13.61 -20.37
N ASP A 60 15.57 14.79 -20.03
CA ASP A 60 16.05 16.04 -20.64
C ASP A 60 17.55 16.21 -20.33
N PRO A 61 18.42 16.37 -21.35
CA PRO A 61 19.86 16.53 -21.13
C PRO A 61 20.25 17.80 -20.35
N ASN A 62 19.31 18.72 -20.14
CA ASN A 62 19.50 19.96 -19.39
C ASN A 62 18.79 19.96 -18.03
N ILE A 63 18.16 18.85 -17.62
CA ILE A 63 17.53 18.78 -16.30
C ILE A 63 18.56 19.00 -15.18
N THR A 64 18.18 19.80 -14.20
CA THR A 64 18.97 20.00 -12.98
C THR A 64 18.64 18.94 -11.94
N LEU A 65 19.52 18.74 -10.96
CA LEU A 65 19.26 17.81 -9.86
C LEU A 65 17.99 18.18 -9.09
N ASP A 66 17.76 19.46 -8.81
CA ASP A 66 16.57 19.93 -8.10
C ASP A 66 15.29 19.61 -8.90
N GLU A 67 15.31 19.78 -10.23
CA GLU A 67 14.19 19.41 -11.11
C GLU A 67 13.98 17.89 -11.17
N ALA A 68 15.05 17.10 -11.17
CA ALA A 68 14.95 15.64 -11.14
C ALA A 68 14.37 15.12 -9.82
N LEU A 69 14.80 15.67 -8.68
CA LEU A 69 14.26 15.34 -7.36
C LEU A 69 12.80 15.79 -7.20
N ALA A 70 12.43 16.93 -7.77
CA ALA A 70 11.04 17.36 -7.84
C ALA A 70 10.20 16.38 -8.67
N THR A 71 10.71 15.94 -9.83
CA THR A 71 10.02 14.96 -10.69
C THR A 71 9.84 13.61 -9.99
N LEU A 72 10.85 13.14 -9.24
CA LEU A 72 10.73 11.92 -8.42
C LEU A 72 9.68 12.07 -7.30
N SER A 73 9.58 13.25 -6.70
CA SER A 73 8.53 13.53 -5.70
C SER A 73 7.13 13.48 -6.31
N GLU A 74 6.99 13.91 -7.58
CA GLU A 74 5.73 13.81 -8.32
C GLU A 74 5.38 12.37 -8.69
N VAL A 75 6.37 11.55 -9.11
CA VAL A 75 6.21 10.11 -9.32
C VAL A 75 5.70 9.43 -8.05
N GLU A 76 6.37 9.67 -6.93
CA GLU A 76 5.99 9.14 -5.63
C GLU A 76 4.58 9.59 -5.22
N GLY A 77 4.28 10.88 -5.36
CA GLY A 77 2.96 11.43 -5.06
C GLY A 77 1.86 10.78 -5.88
N THR A 78 2.11 10.56 -7.19
CA THR A 78 1.17 9.88 -8.09
C THR A 78 0.91 8.44 -7.64
N LEU A 79 1.97 7.69 -7.31
CA LEU A 79 1.86 6.30 -6.84
C LEU A 79 1.16 6.20 -5.48
N SER A 80 1.48 7.12 -4.55
CA SER A 80 0.87 7.19 -3.22
C SER A 80 -0.60 7.55 -3.29
N GLU A 81 -0.98 8.54 -4.10
CA GLU A 81 -2.38 8.95 -4.29
C GLU A 81 -3.21 7.78 -4.84
N GLN A 82 -2.66 7.03 -5.81
CA GLN A 82 -3.33 5.85 -6.34
C GLN A 82 -3.50 4.75 -5.28
N ALA A 83 -2.49 4.51 -4.45
CA ALA A 83 -2.59 3.55 -3.34
C ALA A 83 -3.63 3.98 -2.29
N GLU A 84 -3.70 5.27 -1.95
CA GLU A 84 -4.68 5.83 -1.02
C GLU A 84 -6.12 5.72 -1.55
N MET A 85 -6.33 5.99 -2.85
CA MET A 85 -7.64 5.80 -3.48
C MET A 85 -8.08 4.34 -3.42
N ALA A 86 -7.19 3.41 -3.78
CA ALA A 86 -7.47 1.97 -3.71
C ALA A 86 -7.79 1.53 -2.27
N GLN A 87 -7.06 2.05 -1.28
CA GLN A 87 -7.32 1.77 0.12
C GLN A 87 -8.71 2.28 0.56
N SER A 88 -9.07 3.51 0.20
CA SER A 88 -10.38 4.08 0.51
C SER A 88 -11.52 3.22 -0.06
N GLU A 89 -11.38 2.76 -1.30
CA GLU A 89 -12.37 1.89 -1.93
C GLU A 89 -12.50 0.53 -1.22
N ILE A 90 -11.37 -0.06 -0.78
CA ILE A 90 -11.38 -1.30 0.00
C ILE A 90 -12.10 -1.10 1.34
N GLU A 91 -11.81 0.00 2.04
CA GLU A 91 -12.43 0.32 3.33
C GLU A 91 -13.95 0.54 3.19
N GLU A 92 -14.38 1.24 2.15
CA GLU A 92 -15.81 1.43 1.84
C GLU A 92 -16.51 0.10 1.52
N GLN A 93 -15.87 -0.76 0.73
CA GLN A 93 -16.39 -2.10 0.42
C GLN A 93 -16.51 -2.95 1.69
N GLN A 94 -15.46 -3.00 2.52
CA GLN A 94 -15.49 -3.75 3.78
C GLN A 94 -16.59 -3.25 4.72
N ALA A 95 -16.76 -1.94 4.84
CA ALA A 95 -17.81 -1.36 5.67
C ALA A 95 -19.22 -1.72 5.17
N ALA A 96 -19.42 -1.74 3.85
CA ALA A 96 -20.67 -2.17 3.23
C ALA A 96 -20.95 -3.66 3.45
N GLU A 97 -19.95 -4.52 3.25
CA GLU A 97 -20.03 -5.96 3.49
C GLU A 97 -20.32 -6.27 4.96
N ASP A 98 -19.66 -5.59 5.89
CA ASP A 98 -19.88 -5.72 7.33
C ASP A 98 -21.29 -5.27 7.71
N ALA A 99 -21.78 -4.16 7.15
CA ALA A 99 -23.14 -3.69 7.39
C ALA A 99 -24.18 -4.71 6.86
N ALA A 100 -23.93 -5.29 5.68
CA ALA A 100 -24.78 -6.32 5.09
C ALA A 100 -24.78 -7.61 5.91
N ALA A 101 -23.60 -8.09 6.31
CA ALA A 101 -23.40 -9.20 7.22
C ALA A 101 -24.17 -8.99 8.53
N ASN A 102 -24.01 -7.82 9.15
CA ASN A 102 -24.72 -7.48 10.38
C ASN A 102 -26.25 -7.45 10.20
N ALA A 103 -26.74 -6.97 9.05
CA ALA A 103 -28.18 -6.98 8.75
C ALA A 103 -28.72 -8.42 8.64
N LEU A 104 -28.01 -9.32 7.96
CA LEU A 104 -28.35 -10.74 7.88
C LEU A 104 -28.20 -11.47 9.22
N GLY A 105 -27.22 -11.04 10.01
CA GLY A 105 -26.90 -11.56 11.34
C GLY A 105 -27.87 -11.12 12.43
N GLN A 106 -28.61 -10.02 12.28
CA GLN A 106 -29.54 -9.53 13.33
C GLN A 106 -30.66 -10.53 13.70
N GLY A 107 -30.85 -11.61 12.94
CA GLY A 107 -31.75 -12.73 13.25
C GLY A 107 -31.09 -13.99 13.83
N ARG A 108 -29.75 -14.06 13.94
CA ARG A 108 -28.99 -15.25 14.42
C ARG A 108 -27.72 -14.89 15.18
N GLU A 109 -27.16 -15.84 15.94
CA GLU A 109 -25.77 -15.72 16.40
C GLU A 109 -24.84 -15.77 15.19
N ALA A 110 -24.58 -14.60 14.58
CA ALA A 110 -23.53 -14.46 13.58
C ALA A 110 -22.19 -14.83 14.24
N ALA A 111 -21.49 -15.80 13.66
CA ALA A 111 -20.15 -16.12 14.12
C ALA A 111 -19.20 -14.99 13.69
N PRO A 112 -18.42 -14.40 14.62
CA PRO A 112 -17.49 -13.35 14.25
C PRO A 112 -16.46 -13.90 13.25
N GLY A 113 -16.26 -13.18 12.14
CA GLY A 113 -15.29 -13.52 11.10
C GLY A 113 -15.81 -14.40 9.95
N GLN A 114 -17.12 -14.63 9.84
CA GLN A 114 -17.69 -15.26 8.63
C GLN A 114 -17.83 -14.25 7.50
N SER A 115 -17.45 -14.65 6.28
CA SER A 115 -17.65 -13.80 5.11
C SER A 115 -19.14 -13.61 4.82
N LEU A 116 -19.47 -12.54 4.09
CA LEU A 116 -20.84 -12.30 3.64
C LEU A 116 -21.39 -13.49 2.84
N GLN A 117 -20.56 -14.11 2.00
CA GLN A 117 -20.92 -15.31 1.25
C GLN A 117 -21.35 -16.46 2.17
N GLU A 118 -20.55 -16.78 3.19
CA GLU A 118 -20.85 -17.87 4.13
C GLU A 118 -22.14 -17.60 4.91
N GLN A 119 -22.41 -16.33 5.22
CA GLN A 119 -23.65 -15.92 5.88
C GLN A 119 -24.87 -16.11 4.98
N ILE A 120 -24.77 -15.73 3.70
CA ILE A 120 -25.83 -15.95 2.71
C ILE A 120 -26.08 -17.45 2.49
N GLU A 121 -25.03 -18.27 2.38
CA GLU A 121 -25.13 -19.73 2.24
C GLU A 121 -25.75 -20.38 3.49
N SER A 122 -25.34 -19.96 4.68
CA SER A 122 -25.94 -20.42 5.94
C SER A 122 -27.42 -20.05 6.03
N PHE A 123 -27.75 -18.85 5.56
CA PHE A 123 -29.11 -18.37 5.50
C PHE A 123 -29.97 -19.22 4.53
N GLU A 124 -29.47 -19.51 3.32
CA GLU A 124 -30.13 -20.36 2.33
C GLU A 124 -30.44 -21.76 2.89
N GLN A 125 -29.46 -22.42 3.52
CA GLN A 125 -29.65 -23.75 4.12
C GLN A 125 -30.72 -23.79 5.21
N SER A 126 -30.97 -22.64 5.83
CA SER A 126 -31.88 -22.52 6.94
C SER A 126 -33.32 -22.17 6.56
N LEU A 127 -33.54 -21.68 5.33
CA LEU A 127 -34.87 -21.28 4.85
C LEU A 127 -35.90 -22.42 4.95
N GLY A 128 -35.47 -23.66 4.76
CA GLY A 128 -36.31 -24.84 4.89
C GLY A 128 -36.88 -25.08 6.29
N GLN A 129 -36.27 -24.50 7.33
CA GLN A 129 -36.63 -24.71 8.75
C GLN A 129 -37.30 -23.48 9.37
N THR A 130 -37.47 -22.41 8.57
CA THR A 130 -37.91 -21.10 9.03
C THR A 130 -39.44 -20.98 9.02
N THR A 131 -40.03 -20.39 10.07
CA THR A 131 -41.49 -20.14 10.18
C THR A 131 -41.92 -18.90 9.39
N ASP A 132 -43.21 -18.74 9.13
CA ASP A 132 -43.70 -17.62 8.31
C ASP A 132 -43.47 -16.24 8.97
N GLU A 133 -43.60 -16.10 10.29
CA GLU A 133 -43.18 -14.87 10.98
C GLU A 133 -41.67 -14.59 10.85
N GLN A 134 -40.84 -15.63 10.85
CA GLN A 134 -39.39 -15.49 10.69
C GLN A 134 -39.02 -15.14 9.25
N LEU A 135 -39.81 -15.58 8.25
CA LEU A 135 -39.61 -15.21 6.84
C LEU A 135 -39.80 -13.71 6.61
N ALA A 136 -40.76 -13.08 7.28
CA ALA A 136 -40.96 -11.63 7.17
C ALA A 136 -39.75 -10.85 7.71
N GLN A 137 -39.23 -11.25 8.87
CA GLN A 137 -38.03 -10.65 9.46
C GLN A 137 -36.79 -10.88 8.58
N ALA A 138 -36.69 -12.07 8.00
CA ALA A 138 -35.67 -12.43 7.03
C ALA A 138 -35.72 -11.55 5.78
N ALA A 139 -36.91 -11.28 5.24
CA ALA A 139 -37.07 -10.41 4.08
C ALA A 139 -36.61 -8.98 4.39
N ASP A 140 -36.92 -8.45 5.57
CA ASP A 140 -36.46 -7.12 5.99
C ASP A 140 -34.93 -7.08 6.20
N ALA A 141 -34.35 -8.14 6.76
CA ALA A 141 -32.90 -8.28 6.90
C ALA A 141 -32.18 -8.31 5.53
N LEU A 142 -32.75 -9.00 4.55
CA LEU A 142 -32.23 -9.05 3.17
C LEU A 142 -32.32 -7.70 2.48
N GLU A 143 -33.42 -6.95 2.66
CA GLU A 143 -33.56 -5.60 2.11
C GLU A 143 -32.51 -4.65 2.71
N ASN A 144 -32.34 -4.66 4.04
CA ASN A 144 -31.32 -3.85 4.71
C ASN A 144 -29.90 -4.22 4.27
N ALA A 145 -29.63 -5.52 4.06
CA ALA A 145 -28.35 -5.97 3.53
C ALA A 145 -28.13 -5.52 2.08
N ALA A 146 -29.18 -5.53 1.26
CA ALA A 146 -29.12 -5.01 -0.10
C ALA A 146 -28.82 -3.50 -0.11
N ASP A 147 -29.44 -2.73 0.77
CA ASP A 147 -29.22 -1.28 0.86
C ASP A 147 -27.78 -0.95 1.27
N ALA A 148 -27.17 -1.76 2.14
CA ALA A 148 -25.76 -1.62 2.49
C ALA A 148 -24.82 -1.88 1.31
N LEU A 149 -25.19 -2.80 0.42
CA LEU A 149 -24.38 -3.21 -0.73
C LEU A 149 -24.67 -2.42 -2.01
N GLU A 150 -25.70 -1.57 -2.05
CA GLU A 150 -26.18 -0.93 -3.28
C GLU A 150 -25.09 -0.14 -4.04
N GLN A 151 -24.15 0.45 -3.31
CA GLN A 151 -23.08 1.27 -3.90
C GLN A 151 -21.84 0.46 -4.29
N THR A 152 -21.56 -0.62 -3.58
CA THR A 152 -20.30 -1.36 -3.71
C THR A 152 -20.47 -2.67 -4.47
N HIS A 153 -21.66 -3.28 -4.40
CA HIS A 153 -21.99 -4.58 -4.99
C HIS A 153 -23.43 -4.57 -5.55
N PRO A 154 -23.71 -3.80 -6.61
CA PRO A 154 -25.08 -3.58 -7.09
C PRO A 154 -25.77 -4.86 -7.55
N GLU A 155 -25.04 -5.82 -8.14
CA GLU A 155 -25.57 -7.11 -8.55
C GLU A 155 -25.96 -7.99 -7.35
N ALA A 156 -25.12 -8.00 -6.30
CA ALA A 156 -25.41 -8.70 -5.07
C ALA A 156 -26.62 -8.08 -4.36
N ALA A 157 -26.66 -6.74 -4.28
CA ALA A 157 -27.79 -6.00 -3.72
C ALA A 157 -29.10 -6.32 -4.44
N GLN A 158 -29.09 -6.32 -5.78
CA GLN A 158 -30.27 -6.67 -6.56
C GLN A 158 -30.74 -8.10 -6.26
N ALA A 159 -29.83 -9.07 -6.22
CA ALA A 159 -30.15 -10.45 -5.90
C ALA A 159 -30.72 -10.60 -4.47
N LEU A 160 -30.21 -9.84 -3.50
CA LEU A 160 -30.77 -9.80 -2.15
C LEU A 160 -32.19 -9.20 -2.10
N ARG A 161 -32.47 -8.13 -2.87
CA ARG A 161 -33.84 -7.58 -2.99
C ARG A 161 -34.80 -8.57 -3.64
N GLU A 162 -34.37 -9.28 -4.68
CA GLU A 162 -35.15 -10.34 -5.32
C GLU A 162 -35.46 -11.47 -4.32
N ALA A 163 -34.48 -11.87 -3.50
CA ALA A 163 -34.69 -12.84 -2.44
C ALA A 163 -35.69 -12.35 -1.39
N ALA A 164 -35.56 -11.10 -0.93
CA ALA A 164 -36.50 -10.48 0.02
C ALA A 164 -37.94 -10.48 -0.50
N GLN A 165 -38.13 -10.13 -1.77
CA GLN A 165 -39.45 -10.15 -2.40
C GLN A 165 -40.02 -11.56 -2.47
N ALA A 166 -39.23 -12.55 -2.92
CA ALA A 166 -39.67 -13.94 -2.99
C ALA A 166 -40.09 -14.49 -1.63
N LEU A 167 -39.37 -14.13 -0.55
CA LEU A 167 -39.77 -14.50 0.82
C LEU A 167 -41.11 -13.89 1.24
N ARG A 168 -41.37 -12.62 0.88
CA ARG A 168 -42.67 -11.96 1.16
C ARG A 168 -43.83 -12.63 0.41
N GLU A 169 -43.57 -13.15 -0.78
CA GLU A 169 -44.53 -13.88 -1.61
C GLU A 169 -44.69 -15.36 -1.19
N GLY A 170 -43.83 -15.84 -0.27
CA GLY A 170 -43.80 -17.23 0.20
C GLY A 170 -43.11 -18.19 -0.77
N ASP A 171 -42.46 -17.67 -1.81
CA ASP A 171 -41.69 -18.46 -2.79
C ASP A 171 -40.27 -18.71 -2.28
N ARG A 172 -40.14 -19.77 -1.48
CA ARG A 172 -38.85 -20.15 -0.89
C ARG A 172 -37.84 -20.66 -1.93
N GLU A 173 -38.32 -21.19 -3.06
CA GLU A 173 -37.46 -21.73 -4.12
C GLU A 173 -36.81 -20.58 -4.89
N ALA A 174 -37.61 -19.58 -5.30
CA ALA A 174 -37.10 -18.36 -5.91
C ALA A 174 -36.17 -17.57 -4.97
N ALA A 175 -36.49 -17.52 -3.67
CA ALA A 175 -35.62 -16.88 -2.69
C ALA A 175 -34.26 -17.58 -2.57
N ALA A 176 -34.23 -18.92 -2.53
CA ALA A 176 -32.99 -19.69 -2.47
C ALA A 176 -32.12 -19.50 -3.73
N GLU A 177 -32.74 -19.43 -4.91
CA GLU A 177 -32.03 -19.16 -6.16
C GLU A 177 -31.42 -17.74 -6.19
N ALA A 178 -32.17 -16.74 -5.73
CA ALA A 178 -31.69 -15.37 -5.63
C ALA A 178 -30.55 -15.24 -4.60
N LEU A 179 -30.64 -15.92 -3.46
CA LEU A 179 -29.55 -15.97 -2.47
C LEU A 179 -28.30 -16.64 -3.01
N ARG A 180 -28.44 -17.72 -3.80
CA ARG A 180 -27.29 -18.36 -4.43
C ARG A 180 -26.57 -17.41 -5.39
N ARG A 181 -27.33 -16.64 -6.18
CA ARG A 181 -26.76 -15.58 -7.03
C ARG A 181 -26.05 -14.52 -6.18
N ALA A 182 -26.67 -14.05 -5.09
CA ALA A 182 -26.04 -13.08 -4.20
C ALA A 182 -24.74 -13.61 -3.57
N ALA A 183 -24.71 -14.88 -3.14
CA ALA A 183 -23.52 -15.53 -2.60
C ALA A 183 -22.40 -15.66 -3.64
N GLU A 184 -22.75 -16.03 -4.88
CA GLU A 184 -21.79 -16.10 -5.99
C GLU A 184 -21.18 -14.72 -6.30
N GLN A 185 -21.98 -13.66 -6.27
CA GLN A 185 -21.49 -12.28 -6.45
C GLN A 185 -20.58 -11.85 -5.29
N ALA A 186 -21.00 -12.08 -4.04
CA ALA A 186 -20.18 -11.78 -2.86
C ALA A 186 -18.84 -12.56 -2.87
N GLY A 187 -18.84 -13.80 -3.34
CA GLY A 187 -17.63 -14.60 -3.50
C GLY A 187 -16.68 -14.09 -4.59
N GLN A 188 -17.22 -13.54 -5.68
CA GLN A 188 -16.42 -12.87 -6.71
C GLN A 188 -15.75 -11.61 -6.14
N SER A 189 -16.50 -10.81 -5.39
CA SER A 189 -15.99 -9.58 -4.81
C SER A 189 -14.93 -9.80 -3.73
N ALA A 190 -15.00 -10.90 -2.95
CA ALA A 190 -13.91 -11.28 -2.06
C ALA A 190 -12.59 -11.59 -2.80
N ALA A 191 -12.68 -12.18 -4.00
CA ALA A 191 -11.51 -12.40 -4.84
C ALA A 191 -10.97 -11.08 -5.42
N GLU A 192 -11.84 -10.19 -5.86
CA GLU A 192 -11.48 -8.84 -6.34
C GLU A 192 -10.84 -8.00 -5.23
N GLN A 193 -11.35 -8.06 -4.00
CA GLN A 193 -10.80 -7.39 -2.83
C GLN A 193 -9.38 -7.90 -2.52
N THR A 194 -9.17 -9.22 -2.60
CA THR A 194 -7.85 -9.82 -2.42
C THR A 194 -6.87 -9.36 -3.50
N GLN A 195 -7.35 -9.20 -4.73
CA GLN A 195 -6.55 -8.71 -5.84
C GLN A 195 -6.20 -7.23 -5.68
N ARG A 196 -7.17 -6.40 -5.28
CA ARG A 196 -6.99 -4.97 -4.98
C ARG A 196 -6.03 -4.74 -3.83
N ALA A 197 -6.10 -5.54 -2.76
CA ALA A 197 -5.16 -5.46 -1.65
C ALA A 197 -3.71 -5.77 -2.08
N GLN A 198 -3.52 -6.73 -2.99
CA GLN A 198 -2.19 -7.02 -3.58
C GLN A 198 -1.71 -5.88 -4.48
N GLN A 199 -2.62 -5.27 -5.24
CA GLN A 199 -2.31 -4.11 -6.08
C GLN A 199 -1.88 -2.90 -5.22
N GLN A 200 -2.57 -2.65 -4.11
CA GLN A 200 -2.18 -1.61 -3.16
C GLN A 200 -0.76 -1.84 -2.63
N GLN A 201 -0.46 -3.07 -2.20
CA GLN A 201 0.88 -3.42 -1.69
C GLN A 201 1.96 -3.22 -2.75
N SER A 202 1.73 -3.63 -4.01
CA SER A 202 2.72 -3.43 -5.07
C SER A 202 2.92 -1.94 -5.37
N MET A 203 1.88 -1.12 -5.30
CA MET A 203 1.97 0.32 -5.50
C MET A 203 2.71 1.03 -4.36
N GLU A 204 2.46 0.64 -3.11
CA GLU A 204 3.20 1.13 -1.94
C GLU A 204 4.69 0.77 -2.00
N GLU A 205 5.02 -0.43 -2.46
CA GLU A 205 6.41 -0.86 -2.67
C GLU A 205 7.10 -0.02 -3.76
N ARG A 206 6.43 0.24 -4.88
CA ARG A 206 6.94 1.10 -5.97
C ARG A 206 7.12 2.55 -5.50
N ALA A 207 6.19 3.09 -4.71
CA ALA A 207 6.33 4.42 -4.12
C ALA A 207 7.55 4.49 -3.19
N GLN A 208 7.80 3.45 -2.39
CA GLN A 208 9.00 3.36 -1.54
C GLN A 208 10.30 3.24 -2.35
N GLN A 209 10.28 2.54 -3.48
CA GLN A 209 11.43 2.49 -4.40
C GLN A 209 11.73 3.88 -4.97
N ALA A 210 10.70 4.63 -5.40
CA ALA A 210 10.85 6.02 -5.86
C ALA A 210 11.40 6.95 -4.76
N ARG A 211 10.98 6.78 -3.49
CA ARG A 211 11.57 7.49 -2.35
C ARG A 211 13.05 7.16 -2.16
N THR A 212 13.40 5.88 -2.23
CA THR A 212 14.78 5.45 -2.05
C THR A 212 15.67 6.03 -3.15
N ALA A 213 15.19 6.02 -4.39
CA ALA A 213 15.84 6.67 -5.54
C ALA A 213 16.12 8.15 -5.29
N GLN A 214 15.13 8.85 -4.73
CA GLN A 214 15.24 10.26 -4.38
C GLN A 214 16.29 10.50 -3.29
N GLU A 215 16.28 9.68 -2.23
CA GLU A 215 17.24 9.76 -1.13
C GLU A 215 18.67 9.50 -1.63
N GLU A 216 18.88 8.47 -2.44
CA GLU A 216 20.18 8.13 -3.02
C GLU A 216 20.70 9.25 -3.95
N ALA A 217 19.83 9.82 -4.78
CA ALA A 217 20.17 10.94 -5.65
C ALA A 217 20.53 12.21 -4.85
N ALA A 218 19.79 12.49 -3.78
CA ALA A 218 20.06 13.61 -2.88
C ALA A 218 21.35 13.41 -2.06
N GLU A 219 21.62 12.20 -1.58
CA GLU A 219 22.81 11.89 -0.78
C GLU A 219 24.08 11.91 -1.64
N SER A 220 23.98 11.46 -2.89
CA SER A 220 25.05 11.55 -3.89
C SER A 220 25.49 12.99 -4.18
N SER A 221 24.60 13.96 -3.96
CA SER A 221 24.87 15.40 -4.08
C SER A 221 25.36 16.05 -2.78
N SER A 222 25.12 15.39 -1.64
CA SER A 222 25.37 15.90 -0.29
C SER A 222 26.71 15.47 0.31
N GLU A 223 27.64 14.93 -0.47
CA GLU A 223 29.04 14.74 -0.07
C GLU A 223 29.90 15.97 -0.43
N PRO A 224 30.02 17.00 0.44
CA PRO A 224 31.15 17.90 0.41
C PRO A 224 32.36 17.20 1.05
N ALA A 225 33.49 17.25 0.34
CA ALA A 225 34.81 16.86 0.82
C ALA A 225 35.11 17.47 2.20
N ALA A 226 34.88 16.71 3.27
CA ALA A 226 35.17 17.12 4.64
C ALA A 226 36.14 16.14 5.32
N PHE A 227 37.32 15.92 4.73
CA PHE A 227 38.52 15.54 5.51
C PHE A 227 39.81 15.89 4.76
N SER A 228 40.24 17.14 4.88
CA SER A 228 41.63 17.54 4.62
C SER A 228 42.01 18.64 5.60
N ARG A 229 42.48 18.20 6.77
CA ARG A 229 43.12 19.02 7.80
C ARG A 229 44.57 19.30 7.35
N PRO A 230 45.01 20.55 7.16
CA PRO A 230 46.40 20.84 6.78
C PRO A 230 47.35 20.60 7.97
N GLU A 231 48.50 20.00 7.68
CA GLU A 231 49.70 20.01 8.51
C GLU A 231 50.24 21.44 8.67
N GLU A 232 50.59 21.82 9.90
CA GLU A 232 51.62 22.82 10.20
C GLU A 232 52.66 22.17 11.13
N GLY A 233 53.90 22.10 10.66
CA GLY A 233 55.12 22.07 11.49
C GLY A 233 56.08 23.15 10.96
N PRO A 234 57.30 23.36 11.52
CA PRO A 234 58.01 22.57 12.52
C PRO A 234 58.78 23.42 13.59
N GLU A 235 59.65 22.73 14.36
CA GLU A 235 60.82 23.23 15.13
C GLU A 235 60.67 23.54 16.63
N GLY A 236 61.39 22.74 17.44
CA GLY A 236 62.32 23.32 18.41
C GLY A 236 62.19 22.92 19.89
N LEU A 237 63.13 22.07 20.32
CA LEU A 237 63.75 21.97 21.67
C LEU A 237 62.93 21.55 22.90
N GLY A 238 63.50 20.61 23.66
CA GLY A 238 63.53 20.72 25.12
C GLY A 238 63.21 19.44 25.91
N ASP A 239 64.27 18.72 26.26
CA ASP A 239 64.51 18.04 27.55
C ASP A 239 63.38 17.36 28.36
N ALA A 240 63.62 16.06 28.55
CA ALA A 240 63.76 15.40 29.85
C ALA A 240 62.50 14.98 30.66
N GLN A 241 62.55 13.69 30.99
CA GLN A 241 62.50 13.13 32.34
C GLN A 241 61.24 12.34 32.76
N ASP A 242 61.50 11.04 32.95
CA ASP A 242 61.01 10.14 34.00
C ASP A 242 59.50 9.84 34.16
N GLY A 243 59.16 8.57 33.89
CA GLY A 243 59.04 7.66 35.03
C GLY A 243 57.65 7.46 35.66
N ALA A 244 56.77 6.74 34.95
CA ALA A 244 55.83 5.73 35.51
C ALA A 244 54.78 6.17 36.59
N PRO A 245 53.94 5.24 37.11
CA PRO A 245 52.81 4.62 36.41
C PRO A 245 51.49 4.76 37.20
N ARG A 246 50.31 4.68 36.55
CA ARG A 246 49.07 4.26 37.26
C ARG A 246 48.16 3.38 36.41
N ARG A 247 48.29 2.07 36.65
CA ARG A 247 47.21 1.09 36.58
C ARG A 247 46.13 1.46 37.59
N GLY A 248 44.88 1.48 37.15
CA GLY A 248 43.70 1.55 38.01
C GLY A 248 42.51 0.89 37.32
N HIS A 249 42.25 -0.37 37.70
CA HIS A 249 40.99 -1.07 37.47
C HIS A 249 39.81 -0.27 38.01
N VAL A 250 38.62 -0.34 37.39
CA VAL A 250 37.33 -0.80 37.99
C VAL A 250 36.32 -1.12 36.86
N ARG A 251 35.98 -2.40 36.72
CA ARG A 251 34.64 -2.94 36.35
C ARG A 251 33.90 -3.22 37.69
N PRO A 252 32.62 -3.64 37.78
CA PRO A 252 31.46 -3.64 36.87
C PRO A 252 30.12 -3.26 37.60
N ALA A 253 28.96 -3.34 36.91
CA ALA A 253 27.59 -3.68 37.40
C ALA A 253 26.54 -2.94 36.52
N GLY A 254 25.37 -3.42 36.15
CA GLY A 254 24.59 -4.65 36.33
C GLY A 254 23.40 -4.52 35.34
N GLN A 255 22.99 -5.55 34.62
CA GLN A 255 22.09 -6.64 35.01
C GLN A 255 20.60 -6.22 35.16
N ARG A 256 19.76 -7.01 34.47
CA ARG A 256 18.30 -7.23 34.61
C ARG A 256 17.43 -6.26 33.79
N GLY A 257 16.62 -6.70 32.84
CA GLY A 257 15.94 -7.99 32.68
C GLY A 257 14.43 -7.73 32.79
N ARG A 258 13.65 -8.22 31.83
CA ARG A 258 12.22 -8.50 32.00
C ARG A 258 11.75 -9.40 30.87
N ASP A 259 11.66 -10.68 31.20
CA ASP A 259 10.67 -11.59 30.64
C ASP A 259 9.28 -10.98 30.72
N ARG A 260 8.48 -11.16 29.68
CA ARG A 260 7.01 -11.22 29.82
C ARG A 260 6.53 -12.49 29.14
N ARG A 261 5.74 -13.23 29.92
CA ARG A 261 4.77 -14.21 29.43
C ARG A 261 3.68 -13.50 28.64
#